data_AF-A0A934F0Y1-F1
#
_entry.id   AF-A0A934F0Y1-F1
#
_cell.length_a   1.000
_cell.length_b   1.000
_cell.length_c   1.000
_cell.angle_alpha   90.00
_cell.angle_beta   90.00
_cell.angle_gamma   90.00
#
_symmetry.space_group_name_H-M   'P 1'
#
loop_
_entity.id
_entity.type
_entity.pdbx_description
1 polymer ?
#
loop_
_entity_poly.entity_id
_entity_poly.type
_entity_poly.pdbx_seq_one_letter_code
_entity_poly.pdbx_strand_id
1 'polypeptide(L)'
;MVAAVTPGQMGFPHATTVVAVKSTVTDKKTGLTTGETRLFVSSAPRATFTPRQWLARCRGHWSVESGNHYRRDVTWQEDRELGRNPRRACNLALLRSALLGAILRDGSVNLSALTQRLASQPGAALKFLRARHPQS
;
A
#
# COMPACT_ATOMS: atom_id res chain seq x y z
N MET A 1 -10.14 19.96 -4.65
CA MET A 1 -11.39 20.52 -4.08
C MET A 1 -11.74 19.72 -2.83
N VAL A 2 -12.27 20.37 -1.79
CA VAL A 2 -12.83 19.69 -0.62
C VAL A 2 -14.23 20.26 -0.41
N ALA A 3 -15.21 19.42 -0.12
CA ALA A 3 -16.60 19.82 0.10
C ALA A 3 -17.19 19.04 1.29
N ALA A 4 -18.01 19.69 2.09
CA ALA A 4 -18.82 19.00 3.10
C ALA A 4 -20.01 18.34 2.40
N VAL A 5 -20.39 17.16 2.85
CA VAL A 5 -21.53 16.38 2.35
C VAL A 5 -22.27 15.77 3.53
N THR A 6 -23.48 15.28 3.30
CA THR A 6 -24.20 14.46 4.28
C THR A 6 -24.27 13.00 3.82
N PRO A 7 -24.46 12.04 4.75
CA PRO A 7 -24.65 10.63 4.39
C PRO A 7 -25.81 10.43 3.41
N GLY A 8 -26.90 11.19 3.58
CA GLY A 8 -28.06 11.13 2.68
C GLY A 8 -27.75 11.61 1.25
N GLN A 9 -26.90 12.63 1.09
CA GLN A 9 -26.46 13.09 -0.23
C GLN A 9 -25.55 12.07 -0.93
N MET A 10 -24.77 11.31 -0.16
CA MET A 10 -23.80 10.35 -0.70
C MET A 10 -24.33 8.92 -0.81
N GLY A 11 -25.45 8.60 -0.15
CA GLY A 11 -25.90 7.22 0.04
C GLY A 11 -24.91 6.34 0.82
N PHE A 12 -24.00 6.96 1.60
CA PHE A 12 -22.92 6.27 2.29
C PHE A 12 -22.89 6.66 3.78
N PRO A 13 -23.03 5.70 4.72
CA PRO A 13 -23.03 5.99 6.14
C PRO A 13 -21.80 6.77 6.59
N HIS A 14 -22.01 7.75 7.46
CA HIS A 14 -20.96 8.61 8.03
C HIS A 14 -20.16 9.45 7.02
N ALA A 15 -20.54 9.53 5.74
CA ALA A 15 -19.88 10.43 4.80
C ALA A 15 -20.16 11.89 5.17
N THR A 16 -19.11 12.62 5.57
CA THR A 16 -19.21 14.04 5.94
C THR A 16 -18.39 14.96 5.04
N THR A 17 -17.39 14.42 4.34
CA THR A 17 -16.52 15.18 3.43
C THR A 17 -16.22 14.40 2.15
N VAL A 18 -16.25 15.10 1.01
CA VAL A 18 -15.70 14.62 -0.27
C VAL A 18 -14.45 15.44 -0.63
N VAL A 19 -13.40 14.75 -1.05
CA VAL A 19 -12.15 15.34 -1.54
C VAL A 19 -11.96 14.93 -3.00
N ALA A 20 -11.87 15.92 -3.90
CA ALA A 20 -11.48 15.69 -5.29
C ALA A 20 -10.01 16.08 -5.50
N VAL A 21 -9.19 15.10 -5.86
CA VAL A 21 -7.77 15.27 -6.19
C VAL A 21 -7.62 15.17 -7.70
N LYS A 22 -7.15 16.26 -8.32
CA LYS A 22 -6.78 16.29 -9.73
C LYS A 22 -5.28 16.00 -9.85
N SER A 23 -4.91 15.08 -10.73
CA SER A 23 -3.52 14.84 -11.12
C SER A 23 -3.36 15.03 -12.61
N THR A 24 -2.27 15.70 -12.98
CA THR A 24 -1.82 15.84 -14.35
C THR A 24 -0.48 15.11 -14.47
N VAL A 25 -0.38 14.20 -15.43
CA VAL A 25 0.82 13.40 -15.67
C VAL A 25 1.29 13.69 -17.08
N THR A 26 2.57 13.99 -17.23
CA THR A 26 3.21 14.15 -18.54
C THR A 26 4.22 13.03 -18.72
N ASP A 27 4.02 12.22 -19.77
CA ASP A 27 5.01 11.26 -20.20
C ASP A 27 6.19 12.00 -20.85
N LYS A 28 7.38 11.87 -20.27
CA LYS A 28 8.59 12.55 -20.75
C LYS A 28 9.10 12.03 -22.09
N LYS A 29 8.77 10.80 -22.46
CA LYS A 29 9.21 10.17 -23.72
C LYS A 29 8.29 10.54 -24.88
N THR A 30 6.99 10.56 -24.64
CA THR A 30 5.97 10.83 -25.68
C THR A 30 5.47 12.27 -25.68
N GLY A 31 5.74 13.04 -24.62
CA GLY A 31 5.23 14.40 -24.42
C GLY A 31 3.74 14.46 -24.07
N LEU A 32 3.05 13.32 -24.04
CA LEU A 32 1.60 13.27 -23.82
C LEU A 32 1.27 13.66 -22.39
N THR A 33 0.35 14.61 -22.24
CA THR A 33 -0.18 15.02 -20.94
C THR A 33 -1.58 14.47 -20.75
N THR A 34 -1.78 13.73 -19.66
CA THR A 34 -3.08 13.18 -19.26
C THR A 34 -3.53 13.78 -17.93
N GLY A 35 -4.83 13.91 -17.75
CA GLY A 35 -5.46 14.41 -16.53
C GLY A 35 -6.40 13.38 -15.93
N GLU A 36 -6.39 13.23 -14.61
CA GLU A 36 -7.30 12.34 -13.88
C GLU A 36 -7.86 13.06 -12.65
N THR A 37 -9.13 12.82 -12.32
CA THR A 37 -9.74 13.28 -11.07
C THR A 37 -10.16 12.09 -10.25
N ARG A 38 -9.63 11.98 -9.03
CA ARG A 38 -9.98 10.93 -8.06
C ARG A 38 -10.82 11.52 -6.93
N LEU A 39 -11.87 10.82 -6.54
CA LEU A 39 -12.78 11.21 -5.47
C LEU A 39 -12.54 10.34 -4.24
N PHE A 40 -12.44 10.98 -3.08
CA PHE A 40 -12.30 10.33 -1.78
C PHE A 40 -13.43 10.77 -0.87
N VAL A 41 -13.91 9.86 -0.03
CA VAL A 41 -14.93 10.14 0.98
C VAL A 41 -14.30 9.98 2.37
N SER A 42 -14.66 10.84 3.30
CA SER A 42 -14.21 10.78 4.69
C SER A 42 -15.36 11.04 5.65
N SER A 43 -15.27 10.41 6.83
CA SER A 43 -16.13 10.71 7.97
C SER A 43 -15.63 11.88 8.82
N ALA A 44 -14.39 12.32 8.62
CA ALA A 44 -13.89 13.53 9.26
C ALA A 44 -14.54 14.79 8.66
N PRO A 45 -15.07 15.72 9.48
CA PRO A 45 -15.66 16.97 8.98
C PRO A 45 -14.68 17.78 8.14
N ARG A 46 -15.19 18.50 7.15
CA ARG A 46 -14.38 19.29 6.19
C ARG A 46 -13.39 20.23 6.86
N ALA A 47 -13.79 20.86 7.97
CA ALA A 47 -12.99 21.81 8.74
C ALA A 47 -11.85 21.17 9.55
N THR A 48 -11.85 19.85 9.72
CA THR A 48 -10.85 19.13 10.54
C THR A 48 -9.43 19.31 10.01
N PHE A 49 -9.28 19.44 8.69
CA PHE A 49 -7.97 19.54 8.05
C PHE A 49 -7.93 20.69 7.04
N THR A 50 -6.75 21.30 6.91
CA THR A 50 -6.46 22.23 5.82
C THR A 50 -6.47 21.49 4.47
N PRO A 51 -6.67 22.19 3.34
CA PRO A 51 -6.61 21.57 2.01
C PRO A 51 -5.32 20.79 1.75
N ARG A 52 -4.19 21.29 2.26
CA ARG A 52 -2.87 20.62 2.14
C ARG A 52 -2.83 19.31 2.93
N GLN A 53 -3.39 19.29 4.14
CA GLN A 53 -3.47 18.08 4.97
C GLN A 53 -4.45 17.04 4.40
N TRP A 54 -5.55 17.47 3.79
CA TRP A 54 -6.44 16.58 3.03
C TRP A 54 -5.69 15.92 1.88
N LEU A 55 -4.97 16.70 1.07
CA LEU A 55 -4.16 16.17 -0.03
C LEU A 55 -3.09 15.19 0.46
N ALA A 56 -2.41 15.49 1.57
CA ALA A 56 -1.42 14.61 2.17
C ALA A 56 -2.01 13.26 2.58
N ARG A 57 -3.21 13.26 3.17
CA ARG A 57 -3.95 12.03 3.51
C ARG A 57 -4.37 11.23 2.28
N CYS A 58 -4.93 11.89 1.25
CA CYS A 58 -5.27 11.23 -0.01
C CYS A 58 -4.04 10.58 -0.68
N ARG A 59 -2.88 11.25 -0.64
CA ARG A 59 -1.62 10.68 -1.13
C ARG A 59 -1.13 9.52 -0.26
N GLY A 60 -1.23 9.66 1.06
CA GLY A 60 -0.84 8.63 2.03
C GLY A 60 -1.70 7.37 1.99
N HIS A 61 -2.96 7.48 1.57
CA HIS A 61 -3.86 6.35 1.42
C HIS A 61 -3.30 5.30 0.44
N TRP A 62 -2.74 5.76 -0.69
CA TRP A 62 -2.11 4.89 -1.68
C TRP A 62 -0.80 4.28 -1.20
N SER A 63 -0.09 4.91 -0.28
CA SER A 63 1.17 4.37 0.27
C SER A 63 0.98 3.02 0.95
N VAL A 64 -0.18 2.80 1.57
CA VAL A 64 -0.53 1.53 2.24
C VAL A 64 -0.61 0.40 1.20
N GLU A 65 -1.20 0.68 0.05
CA GLU A 65 -1.31 -0.28 -1.04
C GLU A 65 0.02 -0.40 -1.79
N SER A 66 0.59 0.69 -2.30
CA SER A 66 1.81 0.70 -3.11
C SER A 66 3.05 0.17 -2.37
N GLY A 67 3.19 0.44 -1.07
CA GLY A 67 4.34 -0.05 -0.29
C GLY A 67 4.31 -1.55 -0.07
N ASN A 68 3.11 -2.12 -0.02
CA ASN A 68 2.86 -3.52 0.30
C ASN A 68 2.71 -4.38 -0.97
N HIS A 69 1.87 -3.95 -1.91
CA HIS A 69 1.55 -4.66 -3.14
C HIS A 69 2.73 -4.69 -4.10
N TYR A 70 3.37 -3.56 -4.43
CA TYR A 70 4.52 -3.57 -5.34
C TYR A 70 5.63 -4.53 -4.90
N ARG A 71 5.89 -4.58 -3.59
CA ARG A 71 6.88 -5.49 -3.01
C ARG A 71 6.50 -6.95 -3.20
N ARG A 72 5.25 -7.33 -2.95
CA ARG A 72 4.80 -8.72 -3.09
C ARG A 72 4.63 -9.12 -4.56
N ASP A 73 3.95 -8.28 -5.33
CA ASP A 73 3.58 -8.54 -6.71
C ASP A 73 4.82 -8.58 -7.61
N VAL A 74 5.74 -7.62 -7.44
CA VAL A 74 6.92 -7.49 -8.31
C VAL A 74 8.16 -8.18 -7.72
N THR A 75 8.47 -7.99 -6.44
CA THR A 75 9.70 -8.57 -5.86
C THR A 75 9.53 -10.06 -5.54
N TRP A 76 8.36 -10.47 -5.08
CA TRP A 76 8.05 -11.87 -4.78
C TRP A 76 7.24 -12.58 -5.85
N GLN A 77 6.99 -11.90 -6.96
CA GLN A 77 6.40 -12.45 -8.18
C GLN A 77 5.06 -13.13 -7.92
N GLU A 78 4.26 -12.60 -6.99
CA GLU A 78 2.94 -13.15 -6.65
C GLU A 78 2.05 -13.26 -7.89
N ASP A 79 2.08 -12.26 -8.77
CA ASP A 79 1.33 -12.26 -10.04
C ASP A 79 1.79 -13.33 -11.04
N ARG A 80 3.02 -13.84 -10.91
CA ARG A 80 3.53 -14.90 -11.79
C ARG A 80 3.12 -16.29 -11.30
N GLU A 81 2.43 -16.39 -10.17
CA GLU A 81 1.86 -17.66 -9.73
C GLU A 81 0.60 -18.02 -10.52
N LEU A 82 0.81 -18.67 -11.65
CA LEU A 82 -0.24 -19.22 -12.51
C LEU A 82 -0.94 -20.46 -11.92
N GLY A 83 -0.70 -20.79 -10.65
CA GLY A 83 -1.24 -21.98 -10.01
C GLY A 83 -2.71 -21.81 -9.62
N ARG A 84 -3.63 -22.48 -10.32
CA ARG A 84 -5.08 -22.45 -10.07
C ARG A 84 -5.55 -23.06 -8.73
N ASN A 85 -4.65 -23.38 -7.79
CA ASN A 85 -5.04 -23.92 -6.49
C ASN A 85 -5.24 -22.79 -5.47
N PRO A 86 -6.50 -22.49 -5.07
CA PRO A 86 -6.80 -21.35 -4.19
C PRO A 86 -6.18 -21.50 -2.79
N ARG A 87 -6.01 -22.74 -2.29
CA ARG A 87 -5.37 -22.98 -0.99
C ARG A 87 -3.88 -22.68 -1.04
N ARG A 88 -3.21 -23.03 -2.14
CA ARG A 88 -1.78 -22.73 -2.33
C ARG A 88 -1.54 -21.23 -2.40
N ALA A 89 -2.34 -20.52 -3.20
CA ALA A 89 -2.28 -19.07 -3.32
C ALA A 89 -2.52 -18.39 -1.96
N CYS A 90 -3.57 -18.79 -1.24
CA CYS A 90 -3.87 -18.26 0.09
C CYS A 90 -2.73 -18.51 1.09
N ASN A 91 -2.23 -19.75 1.18
CA ASN A 91 -1.13 -20.09 2.09
C ASN A 91 0.12 -19.27 1.80
N LEU A 92 0.44 -19.06 0.52
CA LEU A 92 1.64 -18.32 0.14
C LEU A 92 1.49 -16.81 0.32
N ALA A 93 0.30 -16.25 0.06
CA ALA A 93 -0.04 -14.87 0.39
C ALA A 93 0.07 -14.60 1.91
N LEU A 94 -0.38 -15.53 2.75
CA LEU A 94 -0.24 -15.45 4.20
C LEU A 94 1.23 -15.49 4.64
N LEU A 95 2.01 -16.43 4.12
CA LEU A 95 3.44 -16.55 4.44
C LEU A 95 4.23 -15.31 4.02
N ARG A 96 3.98 -14.78 2.81
CA ARG A 96 4.57 -13.53 2.31
C ARG A 96 4.18 -12.35 3.21
N SER A 97 2.91 -12.22 3.56
CA SER A 97 2.43 -11.16 4.45
C SER A 97 3.14 -11.18 5.81
N ALA A 98 3.29 -12.37 6.40
CA ALA A 98 3.98 -12.55 7.68
C ALA A 98 5.48 -12.20 7.57
N LEU A 99 6.15 -12.66 6.51
CA LEU A 99 7.55 -12.32 6.24
C LEU A 99 7.76 -10.83 6.06
N LEU A 100 6.90 -10.15 5.30
CA LEU A 100 7.02 -8.72 5.05
C LEU A 100 6.87 -7.93 6.36
N GLY A 101 5.94 -8.36 7.24
CA GLY A 101 5.81 -7.80 8.58
C GLY A 101 7.08 -7.95 9.42
N ALA A 102 7.76 -9.11 9.37
CA ALA A 102 9.03 -9.32 10.07
C ALA A 102 10.15 -8.44 9.50
N ILE A 103 10.24 -8.31 8.17
CA ILE A 103 11.28 -7.54 7.48
C ILE A 103 11.14 -6.04 7.73
N LEU A 104 9.91 -5.52 7.71
CA LEU A 104 9.66 -4.11 8.01
C LEU A 104 9.99 -3.77 9.47
N ARG A 105 9.83 -4.70 10.40
CA ARG A 105 10.18 -4.53 11.83
C ARG A 105 11.69 -4.52 12.07
N ASP A 106 12.46 -5.26 11.27
CA ASP A 106 13.93 -5.27 11.31
C ASP A 106 14.54 -3.96 10.74
N GLY A 107 13.73 -3.09 10.13
CA GLY A 107 14.21 -1.85 9.51
C GLY A 107 14.89 -2.05 8.16
N SER A 108 14.95 -3.29 7.67
CA SER A 108 15.50 -3.65 6.36
C SER A 108 14.64 -3.07 5.23
N VAL A 109 15.08 -1.96 4.63
CA VAL A 109 14.32 -1.21 3.62
C VAL A 109 14.34 -1.87 2.23
N ASN A 110 15.37 -2.69 1.95
CA ASN A 110 15.56 -3.35 0.66
C ASN A 110 15.17 -4.83 0.70
N LEU A 111 13.92 -5.10 0.28
CA LEU A 111 13.34 -6.44 0.28
C LEU A 111 14.07 -7.41 -0.68
N SER A 112 14.55 -6.91 -1.82
CA SER A 112 15.22 -7.72 -2.83
C SER A 112 16.57 -8.23 -2.32
N ALA A 113 17.38 -7.34 -1.74
CA ALA A 113 18.68 -7.69 -1.16
C ALA A 113 18.54 -8.69 0.01
N LEU A 114 17.55 -8.48 0.88
CA LEU A 114 17.28 -9.43 1.96
C LEU A 114 16.79 -10.78 1.45
N THR A 115 15.88 -10.79 0.48
CA THR A 115 15.37 -12.03 -0.13
C THR A 115 16.51 -12.82 -0.77
N GLN A 116 17.41 -12.15 -1.51
CA GLN A 116 18.57 -12.78 -2.12
C GLN A 116 19.54 -13.36 -1.07
N ARG A 117 19.80 -12.61 0.02
CA ARG A 117 20.64 -13.07 1.14
C ARG A 117 20.06 -14.29 1.84
N LEU A 118 18.75 -14.29 2.11
CA LEU A 118 18.07 -15.41 2.77
C LEU A 118 17.98 -16.65 1.86
N ALA A 119 17.80 -16.45 0.55
CA ALA A 119 17.82 -17.53 -0.44
C ALA A 119 19.21 -18.19 -0.56
N SER A 120 20.29 -17.41 -0.48
CA SER A 120 21.66 -17.94 -0.51
C SER A 120 22.12 -18.52 0.82
N GLN A 121 21.41 -18.27 1.92
CA GLN A 121 21.75 -18.73 3.27
C GLN A 121 20.52 -19.21 4.06
N PRO A 122 20.02 -20.44 3.80
CA PRO A 122 18.79 -20.95 4.44
C PRO A 122 18.86 -20.98 5.97
N GLY A 123 20.04 -21.27 6.54
CA GLY A 123 20.26 -21.25 7.99
C GLY A 123 20.16 -19.85 8.61
N ALA A 124 20.47 -18.80 7.85
CA ALA A 124 20.29 -17.40 8.27
C ALA A 124 18.82 -17.00 8.29
N ALA A 125 17.99 -17.55 7.39
CA ALA A 125 16.55 -17.29 7.35
C ALA A 125 15.83 -17.82 8.60
N LEU A 126 16.17 -19.03 9.04
CA LEU A 126 15.63 -19.59 10.29
C LEU A 126 16.05 -18.78 11.52
N LYS A 127 17.29 -18.28 11.57
CA LYS A 127 17.74 -17.39 12.65
C LYS A 127 17.01 -16.06 12.62
N PHE A 128 16.79 -15.48 11.43
CA PHE A 128 16.04 -14.24 11.24
C PHE A 128 14.58 -14.36 11.73
N LEU A 129 13.90 -15.47 11.40
CA LEU A 129 12.54 -15.73 11.87
C LEU A 129 12.45 -16.00 13.38
N ARG A 130 13.50 -16.59 13.98
CA ARG A 130 13.58 -16.90 15.41
C ARG A 130 14.03 -15.73 16.27
N ALA A 131 14.68 -14.72 15.68
CA ALA A 131 15.08 -13.53 16.38
C ALA A 131 13.83 -12.80 16.89
N ARG A 132 13.53 -12.95 18.17
CA ARG A 132 12.52 -12.12 18.84
C ARG A 132 13.06 -10.70 18.83
N HIS A 133 12.48 -9.81 18.03
CA HIS A 133 12.71 -8.39 18.22
C HIS A 133 11.91 -7.92 19.44
N PRO A 134 12.54 -7.26 20.43
CA PRO A 134 11.86 -6.74 21.60
C PRO A 134 10.79 -5.73 21.14
N GLN A 135 9.59 -5.86 21.70
CA GLN A 135 8.55 -4.85 21.52
C GLN A 135 8.98 -3.59 22.27
N SER A 136 9.21 -2.51 21.53
CA SER A 136 9.26 -1.13 22.04
C SER A 136 7.87 -0.54 22.07
#